data_AF-A0ABD1S003-F1
#
_entry.id   AF-A0ABD1S003-F1
#
_cell.length_a   1.000
_cell.length_b   1.000
_cell.length_c   1.000
_cell.angle_alpha   90.00
_cell.angle_beta   90.00
_cell.angle_gamma   90.00
#
_symmetry.space_group_name_H-M   'P 1'
#
loop_
_entity.id
_entity.type
_entity.pdbx_description
1 polymer ?
#
loop_
_entity_poly.entity_id
_entity_poly.type
_entity_poly.pdbx_seq_one_letter_code
_entity_poly.pdbx_strand_id
1 'polypeptide(L)'
;MEQTAILLHACGLTLLMLPLLNIFLDNRDFLGWFSAMNLTFTRANHISIQTIMYPQQTVLSVTPWAPFTPISLIAPLVFVVGISMLKEAVEDWHRFLQDRNVNSRKVKVHVGNGLFVQKFWDALCVGDVVKVSKNEYFPSDLLLLSSSYEDGVCYVETMNLDGETNLKAKRSLEATLGLDDDEELCRFKGTIRYTKAVRNSTRAPSKRSKVERKMDHVIYMLFAMMVLISSISATGSALYTESEKDKRVMALCHTGIPVEDDKSDRLKYEAESPEEVAFLIAAHEFGFKFCERTQSIMVLQELDPSSGLVVKREYKLLNLLEFNSSRKRMSVIVSNEDGEIFLFCKGADEVIFERLADNGRTYQQATTMHLSNYAEDGLRTMVLAYKRIGLSEYEHWNSMFIKAKSMISSEREELLENAS
;
A
#
# COMPACT_ATOMS: atom_id res chain seq x y z
N MET A 1 -17.25 -43.70 4.42
CA MET A 1 -15.84 -43.36 4.73
C MET A 1 -15.14 -43.42 3.39
N GLU A 2 -14.54 -42.37 2.84
CA GLU A 2 -13.79 -41.27 3.44
C GLU A 2 -14.07 -39.94 2.71
N GLN A 3 -14.06 -38.85 3.48
CA GLN A 3 -14.03 -37.47 2.98
C GLN A 3 -12.58 -37.12 2.60
N THR A 4 -12.33 -36.74 1.36
CA THR A 4 -11.05 -36.10 0.97
C THR A 4 -11.27 -34.59 0.87
N ALA A 5 -10.82 -33.87 1.90
CA ALA A 5 -10.74 -32.43 1.93
C ALA A 5 -9.60 -31.93 1.02
N ILE A 6 -9.93 -31.07 0.06
CA ILE A 6 -8.96 -30.33 -0.73
C ILE A 6 -8.49 -29.15 0.11
N LEU A 7 -7.40 -29.34 0.85
CA LEU A 7 -6.70 -28.31 1.59
C LEU A 7 -5.88 -27.47 0.58
N LEU A 8 -6.46 -26.38 0.08
CA LEU A 8 -5.77 -25.41 -0.76
C LEU A 8 -4.75 -24.65 0.11
N HIS A 9 -3.52 -25.15 0.15
CA HIS A 9 -2.42 -24.53 0.88
C HIS A 9 -2.08 -23.18 0.25
N ALA A 10 -2.19 -22.11 1.04
CA ALA A 10 -1.64 -20.80 0.75
C ALA A 10 -0.12 -20.90 0.53
N CYS A 11 0.32 -21.03 -0.73
CA CYS A 11 1.74 -21.02 -1.09
C CYS A 11 1.95 -20.48 -2.51
N GLY A 12 1.30 -19.36 -2.85
CA GLY A 12 1.50 -18.67 -4.14
C GLY A 12 2.49 -17.50 -4.09
N LEU A 13 2.62 -16.81 -2.95
CA LEU A 13 3.47 -15.61 -2.85
C LEU A 13 4.95 -15.90 -2.53
N THR A 14 5.28 -17.06 -1.96
CA THR A 14 6.65 -17.38 -1.55
C THR A 14 7.51 -17.96 -2.68
N LEU A 15 6.91 -18.53 -3.73
CA LEU A 15 7.64 -19.16 -4.84
C LEU A 15 7.99 -18.20 -5.98
N LEU A 16 7.28 -17.07 -6.11
CA LEU A 16 7.61 -16.01 -7.08
C LEU A 16 8.82 -15.14 -6.66
N MET A 17 9.27 -15.24 -5.42
CA MET A 17 10.39 -14.43 -4.89
C MET A 17 11.76 -15.11 -5.01
N LEU A 18 11.82 -16.43 -5.23
CA LEU A 18 13.10 -17.17 -5.32
C LEU A 18 13.94 -16.83 -6.57
N PRO A 19 13.35 -16.58 -7.76
CA PRO A 19 14.11 -16.14 -8.92
C PRO A 19 14.59 -14.67 -8.80
N LEU A 20 13.81 -13.82 -8.13
CA LEU A 20 14.14 -12.40 -7.92
C LEU A 20 15.20 -12.19 -6.82
N LEU A 21 15.24 -13.06 -5.80
CA LEU A 21 16.29 -13.05 -4.78
C LEU A 21 17.67 -13.35 -5.39
N ASN A 22 17.75 -14.22 -6.39
CA ASN A 22 19.00 -14.57 -7.07
C ASN A 22 19.52 -13.47 -8.01
N ILE A 23 18.64 -12.60 -8.52
CA ILE A 23 19.04 -11.44 -9.34
C ILE A 23 19.53 -10.28 -8.45
N PHE A 24 19.07 -10.20 -7.20
CA PHE A 24 19.40 -9.12 -6.26
C PHE A 24 20.59 -9.40 -5.33
N LEU A 25 21.03 -10.66 -5.18
CA LEU A 25 22.20 -11.02 -4.36
C LEU A 25 23.55 -10.53 -4.94
N ASP A 26 23.58 -9.93 -6.13
CA ASP A 26 24.81 -9.45 -6.77
C ASP A 26 25.13 -7.96 -6.48
N ASN A 27 24.23 -7.22 -5.81
CA ASN A 27 24.43 -5.81 -5.48
C ASN A 27 24.84 -5.63 -4.00
N ARG A 28 26.15 -5.51 -3.75
CA ARG A 28 26.74 -5.31 -2.40
C ARG A 28 26.23 -4.06 -1.67
N ASP A 29 25.75 -3.05 -2.39
CA ASP A 29 25.31 -1.78 -1.79
C ASP A 29 23.92 -1.86 -1.15
N PHE A 30 23.06 -2.77 -1.63
CA PHE A 30 21.69 -2.94 -1.11
C PHE A 30 21.68 -3.70 0.23
N LEU A 31 22.60 -4.65 0.40
CA LEU A 31 22.83 -5.37 1.67
C LEU A 31 23.34 -4.44 2.77
N GLY A 32 24.08 -3.37 2.43
CA GLY A 32 24.53 -2.35 3.37
C GLY A 32 23.38 -1.52 3.94
N TRP A 33 22.44 -1.10 3.08
CA TRP A 33 21.22 -0.39 3.49
C TRP A 33 20.29 -1.28 4.33
N PHE A 34 20.10 -2.53 3.92
CA PHE A 34 19.29 -3.49 4.68
C PHE A 34 19.91 -3.80 6.05
N SER A 35 21.23 -3.94 6.13
CA SER A 35 21.96 -4.12 7.39
C SER A 35 21.84 -2.91 8.31
N ALA A 36 21.98 -1.69 7.78
CA ALA A 36 21.85 -0.45 8.56
C ALA A 36 20.41 -0.21 9.05
N MET A 37 19.39 -0.48 8.23
CA MET A 37 17.99 -0.47 8.65
C MET A 37 17.72 -1.54 9.71
N ASN A 38 18.13 -2.79 9.47
CA ASN A 38 17.83 -3.90 10.37
C ASN A 38 18.54 -3.75 11.74
N LEU A 39 19.74 -3.14 11.79
CA LEU A 39 20.46 -2.83 13.03
C LEU A 39 19.84 -1.67 13.83
N THR A 40 19.22 -0.71 13.15
CA THR A 40 18.48 0.41 13.80
C THR A 40 17.12 -0.08 14.30
N PHE A 41 16.43 -0.91 13.52
CA PHE A 41 15.14 -1.53 13.86
C PHE A 41 15.22 -2.69 14.86
N THR A 42 16.40 -3.24 15.16
CA THR A 42 16.60 -4.22 16.27
C THR A 42 16.94 -3.56 17.60
N ARG A 43 17.43 -2.30 17.60
CA ARG A 43 17.69 -1.54 18.84
C ARG A 43 16.43 -0.92 19.42
N ALA A 44 15.54 -0.42 18.57
CA ALA A 44 14.16 -0.19 18.95
C ALA A 44 13.46 -1.56 18.93
N ASN A 45 12.91 -2.05 20.04
CA ASN A 45 12.02 -3.23 20.05
C ASN A 45 10.68 -2.94 19.32
N HIS A 46 10.73 -2.21 18.21
CA HIS A 46 9.65 -1.86 17.32
C HIS A 46 9.74 -2.78 16.09
N ILE A 47 9.44 -4.07 16.29
CA ILE A 47 8.87 -4.84 15.18
C ILE A 47 7.41 -4.37 15.05
N SER A 48 7.23 -3.12 14.65
CA SER A 48 5.93 -2.60 14.23
C SER A 48 5.65 -3.15 12.83
N ILE A 49 4.38 -3.43 12.54
CA ILE A 49 3.85 -3.88 11.23
C ILE A 49 4.41 -3.06 10.06
N GLN A 50 4.68 -1.78 10.34
CA GLN A 50 5.43 -0.84 9.51
C GLN A 50 6.72 -1.43 8.91
N THR A 51 7.53 -2.11 9.71
CA THR A 51 8.81 -2.73 9.28
C THR A 51 8.62 -3.81 8.22
N ILE A 52 7.45 -4.47 8.18
CA ILE A 52 7.12 -5.54 7.21
C ILE A 52 6.37 -4.97 6.00
N MET A 53 5.45 -4.02 6.21
CA MET A 53 4.65 -3.42 5.12
C MET A 53 5.46 -2.46 4.24
N TYR A 54 6.40 -1.70 4.80
CA TYR A 54 7.14 -0.68 4.05
C TYR A 54 8.08 -1.24 2.97
N PRO A 55 8.83 -2.33 3.21
CA PRO A 55 9.57 -2.99 2.15
C PRO A 55 8.65 -3.50 1.04
N GLN A 56 7.49 -4.07 1.40
CA GLN A 56 6.52 -4.59 0.42
C GLN A 56 5.93 -3.46 -0.45
N GLN A 57 5.56 -2.32 0.14
CA GLN A 57 5.08 -1.15 -0.61
C GLN A 57 6.15 -0.53 -1.52
N THR A 58 7.41 -0.51 -1.06
CA THR A 58 8.53 0.02 -1.85
C THR A 58 8.86 -0.89 -3.03
N VAL A 59 8.74 -2.21 -2.87
CA VAL A 59 8.91 -3.17 -3.98
C VAL A 59 7.78 -3.04 -5.00
N LEU A 60 6.54 -2.88 -4.54
CA LEU A 60 5.37 -2.73 -5.41
C LEU A 60 5.37 -1.40 -6.19
N SER A 61 5.89 -0.31 -5.61
CA SER A 61 5.90 1.01 -6.27
C SER A 61 6.86 1.12 -7.46
N VAL A 62 7.86 0.22 -7.55
CA VAL A 62 8.81 0.16 -8.67
C VAL A 62 8.28 -0.73 -9.81
N THR A 63 7.14 -1.41 -9.61
CA THR A 63 6.52 -2.22 -10.66
C THR A 63 5.74 -1.34 -11.65
N PRO A 64 5.69 -1.71 -12.95
CA PRO A 64 4.94 -0.96 -13.97
C PRO A 64 3.42 -0.90 -13.72
N TRP A 65 2.91 -1.68 -12.76
CA TRP A 65 1.49 -1.83 -12.46
C TRP A 65 1.02 -0.88 -11.36
N ALA A 66 1.91 -0.07 -10.79
CA ALA A 66 1.57 0.91 -9.77
C ALA A 66 0.83 2.11 -10.41
N PRO A 67 -0.39 2.47 -9.95
CA PRO A 67 -1.16 3.58 -10.51
C PRO A 67 -0.60 4.97 -10.16
N PHE A 68 0.40 5.03 -9.28
CA PHE A 68 1.00 6.28 -8.79
C PHE A 68 2.52 6.26 -8.95
N THR A 69 3.11 7.45 -9.09
CA THR A 69 4.56 7.60 -9.23
C THR A 69 5.31 7.12 -7.97
N PRO A 70 6.51 6.50 -8.10
CA PRO A 70 7.29 6.03 -6.96
C PRO A 70 7.60 7.13 -5.93
N ILE A 71 7.84 8.35 -6.41
CA ILE A 71 8.14 9.52 -5.57
C ILE A 71 6.97 9.85 -4.64
N SER A 72 5.73 9.84 -5.16
CA SER A 72 4.53 10.14 -4.37
C SER A 72 4.26 9.12 -3.25
N LEU A 73 4.72 7.88 -3.41
CA LEU A 73 4.59 6.81 -2.42
C LEU A 73 5.72 6.83 -1.38
N ILE A 74 6.96 7.07 -1.82
CA ILE A 74 8.15 6.99 -0.97
C ILE A 74 8.35 8.26 -0.14
N ALA A 75 8.07 9.45 -0.70
CA ALA A 75 8.38 10.72 -0.04
C ALA A 75 7.66 10.92 1.31
N PRO A 76 6.33 10.69 1.45
CA PRO A 76 5.65 10.82 2.74
C PRO A 76 6.17 9.83 3.77
N LEU A 77 6.54 8.62 3.33
CA LEU A 77 7.06 7.57 4.20
C LEU A 77 8.42 7.96 4.79
N VAL A 78 9.36 8.37 3.94
CA VAL A 78 10.68 8.83 4.35
C VAL A 78 10.57 10.00 5.33
N PHE A 79 9.64 10.93 5.08
CA PHE A 79 9.38 12.06 5.96
C PHE A 79 8.91 11.64 7.36
N VAL A 80 7.90 10.75 7.45
CA VAL A 80 7.36 10.29 8.73
C VAL A 80 8.40 9.49 9.53
N VAL A 81 9.13 8.59 8.86
CA VAL A 81 10.19 7.80 9.50
C VAL A 81 11.33 8.71 9.95
N GLY A 82 11.73 9.68 9.12
CA GLY A 82 12.77 10.65 9.45
C GLY A 82 12.46 11.48 10.70
N ILE A 83 11.23 12.00 10.81
CA ILE A 83 10.79 12.74 12.01
C ILE A 83 10.79 11.84 13.25
N SER A 84 10.35 10.59 13.11
CA SER A 84 10.29 9.64 14.23
C SER A 84 11.69 9.31 14.74
N MET A 85 12.64 9.05 13.83
CA MET A 85 14.05 8.81 14.16
C MET A 85 14.70 10.03 14.83
N LEU A 86 14.41 11.24 14.32
CA LEU A 86 14.94 12.46 14.91
C LEU A 86 14.45 12.64 16.36
N LYS A 87 13.16 12.39 16.60
CA LYS A 87 12.59 12.46 17.95
C LYS A 87 13.27 11.46 18.91
N GLU A 88 13.42 10.20 18.49
CA GLU A 88 14.10 9.18 19.29
C GLU A 88 15.55 9.55 19.58
N ALA A 89 16.26 10.07 18.58
CA ALA A 89 17.64 10.53 18.75
C ALA A 89 17.76 11.69 19.76
N VAL A 90 16.81 12.63 19.75
CA VAL A 90 16.77 13.73 20.74
C VAL A 90 16.50 13.20 22.15
N GLU A 91 15.57 12.26 22.31
CA GLU A 91 15.29 11.64 23.60
C GLU A 91 16.50 10.86 24.15
N ASP A 92 17.18 10.09 23.29
CA ASP A 92 18.37 9.31 23.67
C ASP A 92 19.56 10.22 23.99
N TRP A 93 19.74 11.32 23.24
CA TRP A 93 20.73 12.34 23.54
C TRP A 93 20.51 12.99 24.91
N HIS A 94 19.25 13.26 25.26
CA HIS A 94 18.91 13.81 26.57
C HIS A 94 19.25 12.82 27.71
N ARG A 95 18.98 11.52 27.52
CA ARG A 95 19.39 10.47 28.47
C ARG A 95 20.91 10.38 28.59
N PHE A 96 21.64 10.43 27.47
CA PHE A 96 23.09 10.44 27.47
C PHE A 96 23.68 11.63 28.25
N LEU A 97 23.11 12.82 28.10
CA LEU A 97 23.49 14.00 28.89
C LEU A 97 23.25 13.79 30.39
N GLN A 98 22.10 13.21 30.77
CA GLN A 98 21.78 12.89 32.16
C GLN A 98 22.76 11.87 32.74
N ASP A 99 23.05 10.79 32.01
CA ASP A 99 24.01 9.76 32.41
C ASP A 99 25.42 10.36 32.59
N ARG A 100 25.84 11.23 31.67
CA ARG A 100 27.13 11.94 31.76
C ARG A 100 27.20 12.84 32.99
N ASN A 101 26.13 13.55 33.31
CA ASN A 101 26.07 14.40 34.50
C ASN A 101 26.21 13.57 35.79
N VAL A 102 25.52 12.42 35.89
CA VAL A 102 25.64 11.52 37.05
C VAL A 102 27.05 10.94 37.15
N ASN A 103 27.62 10.49 36.04
CA ASN A 103 28.97 9.89 36.00
C ASN A 103 30.09 10.90 36.31
N SER A 104 29.85 12.20 36.08
CA SER A 104 30.80 13.28 36.39
C SER A 104 30.84 13.72 37.87
N ARG A 105 29.99 13.11 38.72
CA ARG A 105 30.04 13.34 40.17
C ARG A 105 31.35 12.82 40.76
N LYS A 106 31.79 13.42 41.87
CA LYS A 106 33.05 13.09 42.54
C LYS A 106 32.78 12.45 43.90
N VAL A 107 33.69 11.56 44.31
CA VAL A 107 33.72 10.98 45.66
C VAL A 107 35.16 10.89 46.15
N LYS A 108 35.36 10.95 47.47
CA LYS A 108 36.67 10.78 48.09
C LYS A 108 37.02 9.29 48.15
N VAL A 109 38.16 8.90 47.58
CA VAL A 109 38.66 7.52 47.52
C VAL A 109 40.00 7.44 48.22
N HIS A 110 40.20 6.40 49.04
CA HIS A 110 41.46 6.13 49.72
C HIS A 110 42.49 5.59 48.73
N VAL A 111 43.69 6.21 48.70
CA VAL A 111 44.78 5.85 47.78
C VAL A 111 45.94 5.16 48.52
N GLY A 112 45.78 4.89 49.83
CA GLY A 112 46.84 4.39 50.71
C GLY A 112 47.46 5.49 51.57
N ASN A 113 48.20 5.09 52.61
CA ASN A 113 48.86 6.00 53.57
C ASN A 113 47.94 7.05 54.21
N GLY A 114 46.64 6.75 54.31
CA GLY A 114 45.64 7.61 54.95
C GLY A 114 45.18 8.77 54.09
N LEU A 115 45.59 8.80 52.82
CA LEU A 115 45.25 9.89 51.89
C LEU A 115 43.95 9.60 51.14
N PHE A 116 43.03 10.56 51.15
CA PHE A 116 41.80 10.54 50.35
C PHE A 116 41.89 11.53 49.18
N VAL A 117 41.67 11.04 47.97
CA VAL A 117 41.70 11.82 46.72
C VAL A 117 40.31 11.84 46.08
N GLN A 118 39.95 12.96 45.46
CA GLN A 118 38.70 13.08 44.71
C GLN A 118 38.79 12.31 43.39
N LYS A 119 37.90 11.34 43.20
CA LYS A 119 37.79 10.51 41.98
C LYS A 119 36.38 10.63 41.40
N PHE A 120 36.27 10.57 40.08
CA PHE A 120 34.97 10.55 39.40
C PHE A 120 34.26 9.21 39.58
N TRP A 121 32.93 9.22 39.56
CA TRP A 121 32.11 8.02 39.74
C TRP A 121 32.36 6.97 38.64
N ASP A 122 32.65 7.40 37.40
CA ASP A 122 32.96 6.53 36.27
C ASP A 122 34.27 5.73 36.42
N ALA A 123 35.21 6.23 37.22
CA ALA A 123 36.51 5.62 37.42
C ALA A 123 36.57 4.67 38.64
N LEU A 124 35.49 4.57 39.42
CA LEU A 124 35.45 3.72 40.61
C LEU A 124 35.54 2.23 40.26
N CYS A 125 36.36 1.51 41.01
CA CYS A 125 36.55 0.08 40.84
C CYS A 125 36.11 -0.69 42.09
N VAL A 126 35.70 -1.95 41.91
CA VAL A 126 35.36 -2.82 43.05
C VAL A 126 36.61 -3.00 43.92
N GLY A 127 36.48 -2.69 45.21
CA GLY A 127 37.59 -2.70 46.16
C GLY A 127 38.11 -1.32 46.54
N ASP A 128 37.70 -0.25 45.84
CA ASP A 128 37.97 1.13 46.24
C ASP A 128 37.28 1.44 47.58
N VAL A 129 38.03 1.93 48.56
CA VAL A 129 37.45 2.42 49.82
C VAL A 129 37.08 3.88 49.66
N VAL A 130 35.80 4.20 49.86
CA VAL A 130 35.26 5.54 49.62
C VAL A 130 34.76 6.18 50.90
N LYS A 131 34.97 7.49 51.04
CA LYS A 131 34.48 8.32 52.16
C LYS A 131 33.35 9.21 51.65
N VAL A 132 32.14 8.96 52.16
CA VAL A 132 30.92 9.70 51.80
C VAL A 132 30.58 10.66 52.92
N SER A 133 30.40 11.94 52.58
CA SER A 133 30.09 13.00 53.55
C SER A 133 28.57 13.13 53.74
N LYS A 134 28.15 13.82 54.81
CA LYS A 134 26.73 14.11 55.05
C LYS A 134 26.11 14.83 53.84
N ASN A 135 24.91 14.41 53.44
CA ASN A 135 24.15 14.91 52.29
C ASN A 135 24.77 14.64 50.91
N GLU A 136 25.73 13.72 50.80
CA GLU A 136 26.23 13.25 49.50
C GLU A 136 25.51 11.97 49.06
N TYR A 137 25.38 11.80 47.74
CA TYR A 137 24.80 10.58 47.17
C TYR A 137 25.81 9.43 47.20
N PHE A 138 25.31 8.20 47.35
CA PHE A 138 26.13 7.00 47.22
C PHE A 138 26.45 6.71 45.74
N PRO A 139 27.73 6.50 45.39
CA PRO A 139 28.14 6.22 44.00
C PRO A 139 27.78 4.82 43.52
N SER A 140 27.70 3.85 44.44
CA SER A 140 27.44 2.44 44.17
C SER A 140 26.97 1.76 45.46
N ASP A 141 26.69 0.46 45.41
CA ASP A 141 26.41 -0.34 46.59
C ASP A 141 27.69 -0.47 47.45
N LEU A 142 27.67 0.08 48.66
CA LEU A 142 28.82 0.12 49.57
C LEU A 142 28.63 -0.81 50.79
N LEU A 143 29.74 -1.35 51.30
CA LEU A 143 29.80 -1.98 52.62
C LEU A 143 30.24 -0.93 53.65
N LEU A 144 29.46 -0.74 54.71
CA LEU A 144 29.78 0.22 55.78
C LEU A 144 30.88 -0.33 56.68
N LEU A 145 32.05 0.31 56.66
CA LEU A 145 33.21 -0.06 57.49
C LEU A 145 33.24 0.69 58.82
N SER A 146 33.15 2.02 58.78
CA SER A 146 33.16 2.88 59.97
C SER A 146 32.25 4.09 59.74
N SER A 147 31.86 4.74 60.83
CA SER A 147 31.05 5.96 60.86
C SER A 147 31.64 6.92 61.87
N SER A 148 31.45 8.23 61.68
CA SER A 148 31.91 9.26 62.63
C SER A 148 31.12 9.31 63.94
N TYR A 149 30.13 8.43 64.13
CA TYR A 149 29.35 8.30 65.37
C TYR A 149 29.95 7.16 66.22
N GLU A 150 29.98 7.34 67.54
CA GLU A 150 30.64 6.42 68.49
C GLU A 150 30.16 4.96 68.40
N ASP A 151 28.91 4.71 68.00
CA ASP A 151 28.34 3.36 67.84
C ASP A 151 28.53 2.75 66.43
N GLY A 152 29.29 3.41 65.53
CA GLY A 152 29.44 2.96 64.15
C GLY A 152 28.15 3.02 63.32
N VAL A 153 27.19 3.84 63.75
CA VAL A 153 25.87 3.98 63.11
C VAL A 153 25.90 5.13 62.10
N CYS A 154 25.31 4.93 60.92
CA CYS A 154 24.99 6.00 59.98
C CYS A 154 23.50 5.96 59.58
N TYR A 155 22.97 7.10 59.15
CA TYR A 155 21.59 7.24 58.73
C TYR A 155 21.54 7.43 57.21
N VAL A 156 20.78 6.57 56.53
CA VAL A 156 20.64 6.58 55.07
C VAL A 156 19.21 6.96 54.72
N GLU A 157 19.06 7.98 53.90
CA GLU A 157 17.78 8.31 53.29
C GLU A 157 17.55 7.42 52.06
N THR A 158 16.49 6.62 52.09
CA THR A 158 16.13 5.70 50.99
C THR A 158 14.95 6.19 50.16
N MET A 159 14.53 7.44 50.31
CA MET A 159 13.40 8.03 49.57
C MET A 159 13.50 7.79 48.04
N ASN A 160 14.71 7.80 47.48
CA ASN A 160 14.94 7.56 46.05
C ASN A 160 14.85 6.08 45.62
N LEU A 161 14.83 5.13 46.57
CA LEU A 161 14.80 3.69 46.32
C LEU A 161 13.44 3.05 46.65
N ASP A 162 12.85 3.42 47.78
CA ASP A 162 11.60 2.84 48.29
C ASP A 162 10.49 3.86 48.58
N GLY A 163 10.77 5.17 48.40
CA GLY A 163 9.78 6.23 48.64
C GLY A 163 9.51 6.51 50.12
N GLU A 164 10.25 5.87 51.04
CA GLU A 164 10.11 6.12 52.47
C GLU A 164 10.90 7.38 52.86
N THR A 165 10.26 8.29 53.61
CA THR A 165 10.88 9.53 54.13
C THR A 165 11.66 9.32 55.42
N ASN A 166 11.59 8.12 56.00
CA ASN A 166 12.26 7.79 57.25
C ASN A 166 13.74 7.45 56.99
N LEU A 167 14.62 7.99 57.83
CA LEU A 167 16.04 7.64 57.82
C LEU A 167 16.23 6.21 58.33
N LYS A 168 16.93 5.39 57.55
CA LYS A 168 17.27 4.02 57.93
C LYS A 168 18.64 4.00 58.61
N ALA A 169 18.68 3.54 59.86
CA ALA A 169 19.93 3.31 60.57
C ALA A 169 20.67 2.10 59.97
N LYS A 170 21.94 2.27 59.67
CA LYS A 170 22.88 1.21 59.25
C LYS A 170 24.04 1.20 60.24
N ARG A 171 24.51 0.01 60.63
CA ARG A 171 25.58 -0.17 61.61
C ARG A 171 26.76 -0.88 60.96
N SER A 172 27.97 -0.43 61.25
CA SER A 172 29.21 -1.11 60.86
C SER A 172 29.43 -2.40 61.64
N LEU A 173 30.41 -3.20 61.22
CA LEU A 173 30.83 -4.38 61.98
C LEU A 173 31.62 -3.95 63.22
N GLU A 174 31.46 -4.67 64.33
CA GLU A 174 32.20 -4.38 65.56
C GLU A 174 33.73 -4.44 65.35
N ALA A 175 34.17 -5.34 64.47
CA ALA A 175 35.58 -5.50 64.10
C ALA A 175 36.18 -4.30 63.34
N THR A 176 35.36 -3.39 62.82
CA THR A 176 35.79 -2.22 62.03
C THR A 176 35.42 -0.89 62.67
N LEU A 177 34.95 -0.90 63.92
CA LEU A 177 34.59 0.32 64.68
C LEU A 177 35.78 1.26 64.91
N GLY A 178 36.94 0.72 65.27
CA GLY A 178 38.19 1.48 65.43
C GLY A 178 38.89 1.74 64.09
N LEU A 179 38.16 2.26 63.11
CA LEU A 179 38.68 2.77 61.83
C LEU A 179 38.11 4.17 61.58
N ASP A 180 37.95 4.94 62.65
CA ASP A 180 37.46 6.32 62.65
C ASP A 180 38.50 7.30 62.12
N ASP A 181 39.79 7.02 62.34
CA ASP A 181 40.90 7.82 61.82
C ASP A 181 41.42 7.34 60.45
N ASP A 182 41.72 8.32 59.58
CA ASP A 182 42.21 8.09 58.23
C ASP A 182 43.56 7.33 58.22
N GLU A 183 44.38 7.45 59.28
CA GLU A 183 45.65 6.75 59.45
C GLU A 183 45.49 5.25 59.77
N GLU A 184 44.48 4.87 60.56
CA GLU A 184 44.23 3.47 60.94
C GLU A 184 43.77 2.64 59.75
N LEU A 185 43.11 3.29 58.80
CA LEU A 185 42.70 2.72 57.52
C LEU A 185 43.89 2.25 56.66
N CYS A 186 45.11 2.74 56.91
CA CYS A 186 46.32 2.25 56.22
C CYS A 186 46.61 0.78 56.48
N ARG A 187 46.27 0.29 57.68
CA ARG A 187 46.57 -1.07 58.13
C ARG A 187 45.41 -2.03 57.86
N PHE A 188 44.26 -1.51 57.44
CA PHE A 188 43.08 -2.30 57.17
C PHE A 188 43.26 -3.16 55.92
N LYS A 189 43.10 -4.47 56.07
CA LYS A 189 43.08 -5.43 54.96
C LYS A 189 41.88 -6.34 55.11
N GLY A 190 40.93 -6.22 54.19
CA GLY A 190 39.75 -7.07 54.11
C GLY A 190 39.71 -7.84 52.79
N THR A 191 39.02 -8.97 52.77
CA THR A 191 38.62 -9.64 51.52
C THR A 191 37.13 -9.88 51.58
N ILE A 192 36.39 -9.31 50.64
CA ILE A 192 34.95 -9.47 50.57
C ILE A 192 34.64 -10.63 49.62
N ARG A 193 33.99 -11.68 50.13
CA ARG A 193 33.47 -12.77 49.30
C ARG A 193 31.98 -12.55 49.09
N TYR A 194 31.59 -12.24 47.85
CA TYR A 194 30.19 -12.13 47.46
C TYR A 194 29.67 -13.49 46.96
N THR A 195 28.54 -13.95 47.49
CA THR A 195 27.87 -15.20 47.06
C THR A 195 26.64 -14.95 46.19
N LYS A 196 26.19 -13.69 46.06
CA LYS A 196 25.13 -13.26 45.14
C LYS A 196 25.62 -12.07 44.34
N ALA A 197 25.75 -12.25 43.03
CA ALA A 197 26.01 -11.14 42.11
C ALA A 197 24.78 -10.21 42.12
N VAL A 198 24.93 -9.00 42.65
CA VAL A 198 23.92 -7.95 42.51
C VAL A 198 24.04 -7.41 41.08
N ARG A 199 23.18 -7.91 40.19
CA ARG A 199 23.10 -7.49 38.79
C ARG A 199 21.74 -6.83 38.55
N ASN A 200 21.52 -5.67 39.16
CA ASN A 200 20.26 -4.93 39.03
C ASN A 200 20.28 -3.84 37.95
N SER A 201 21.40 -3.65 37.25
CA SER A 201 21.44 -2.81 36.04
C SER A 201 21.12 -3.66 34.81
N THR A 202 19.83 -3.77 34.49
CA THR A 202 19.40 -4.17 33.15
C THR A 202 19.31 -2.91 32.29
N ARG A 203 19.72 -2.98 31.01
CA ARG A 203 19.45 -1.91 30.03
C ARG A 203 17.99 -1.48 30.15
N ALA A 204 17.74 -0.17 30.15
CA ALA A 204 16.38 0.36 30.25
C ALA A 204 15.50 -0.32 29.17
N PRO A 205 14.48 -1.11 29.55
CA PRO A 205 13.64 -1.75 28.56
C PRO A 205 12.84 -0.68 27.83
N SER A 206 12.77 -0.78 26.51
CA SER A 206 11.82 0.03 25.74
C SER A 206 10.39 -0.35 26.19
N LYS A 207 9.69 0.61 26.80
CA LYS A 207 8.33 0.43 27.32
C LYS A 207 7.33 1.05 26.35
N ARG A 208 6.53 0.21 25.71
CA ARG A 208 5.42 0.63 24.84
C ARG A 208 4.14 0.85 25.63
N SER A 209 3.37 1.87 25.26
CA SER A 209 2.11 2.22 25.92
C SER A 209 0.99 1.21 25.63
N LYS A 210 -0.03 1.17 26.50
CA LYS A 210 -1.24 0.34 26.27
C LYS A 210 -2.06 0.82 25.06
N VAL A 211 -2.03 2.13 24.78
CA VAL A 211 -2.75 2.74 23.65
C VAL A 211 -2.13 2.30 22.33
N GLU A 212 -0.80 2.32 22.22
CA GLU A 212 -0.11 1.89 21.00
C GLU A 212 -0.37 0.41 20.68
N ARG A 213 -0.48 -0.47 21.70
CA ARG A 213 -0.87 -1.87 21.47
C ARG A 213 -2.31 -2.02 20.97
N LYS A 214 -3.24 -1.17 21.44
CA LYS A 214 -4.61 -1.14 20.91
C LYS A 214 -4.65 -0.61 19.47
N MET A 215 -3.77 0.32 19.13
CA MET A 215 -3.67 0.85 17.77
C MET A 215 -3.29 -0.23 16.76
N ASP A 216 -2.44 -1.20 17.14
CA ASP A 216 -2.11 -2.35 16.28
C ASP A 216 -3.35 -3.16 15.88
N HIS A 217 -4.29 -3.37 16.81
CA HIS A 217 -5.55 -4.06 16.51
C HIS A 217 -6.42 -3.30 15.50
N VAL A 218 -6.46 -1.98 15.58
CA VAL A 218 -7.18 -1.14 14.60
C VAL A 218 -6.55 -1.28 13.22
N ILE A 219 -5.21 -1.30 13.14
CA ILE A 219 -4.48 -1.49 11.88
C ILE A 219 -4.82 -2.84 11.25
N TYR A 220 -4.85 -3.94 12.04
CA TYR A 220 -5.24 -5.25 11.52
C TYR A 220 -6.68 -5.28 11.00
N MET A 221 -7.62 -4.62 11.70
CA MET A 221 -9.00 -4.52 11.25
C MET A 221 -9.13 -3.75 9.92
N LEU A 222 -8.43 -2.62 9.78
CA LEU A 222 -8.41 -1.84 8.54
C LEU A 222 -7.78 -2.63 7.38
N PHE A 223 -6.68 -3.34 7.62
CA PHE A 223 -6.05 -4.19 6.61
C PHE A 223 -6.97 -5.32 6.13
N ALA A 224 -7.67 -5.99 7.06
CA ALA A 224 -8.64 -7.02 6.70
C ALA A 224 -9.80 -6.47 5.86
N MET A 225 -10.30 -5.28 6.19
CA MET A 225 -11.33 -4.61 5.40
C MET A 225 -10.83 -4.25 3.99
N MET A 226 -9.59 -3.80 3.85
CA MET A 226 -9.00 -3.49 2.56
C MET A 226 -8.88 -4.74 1.67
N VAL A 227 -8.43 -5.87 2.23
CA VAL A 227 -8.37 -7.15 1.51
C VAL A 227 -9.76 -7.61 1.06
N LEU A 228 -10.79 -7.43 1.92
CA LEU A 228 -12.17 -7.73 1.56
C LEU A 228 -12.64 -6.88 0.38
N ILE A 229 -12.44 -5.56 0.42
CA ILE A 229 -12.82 -4.66 -0.69
C ILE A 229 -12.09 -5.03 -1.98
N SER A 230 -10.79 -5.30 -1.91
CA SER A 230 -10.01 -5.75 -3.07
C SER A 230 -10.51 -7.09 -3.63
N SER A 231 -10.91 -8.04 -2.78
CA SER A 231 -11.46 -9.32 -3.22
C SER A 231 -12.81 -9.18 -3.94
N ILE A 232 -13.68 -8.29 -3.44
CA ILE A 232 -14.97 -7.98 -4.05
C ILE A 232 -14.75 -7.29 -5.40
N SER A 233 -13.83 -6.32 -5.46
CA SER A 233 -13.48 -5.62 -6.69
C SER A 233 -12.85 -6.55 -7.74
N ALA A 234 -11.95 -7.45 -7.34
CA ALA A 234 -11.35 -8.43 -8.25
C ALA A 234 -12.40 -9.43 -8.80
N THR A 235 -13.29 -9.93 -7.94
CA THR A 235 -14.39 -10.82 -8.35
C THR A 235 -15.36 -10.09 -9.27
N GLY A 236 -15.68 -8.82 -8.97
CA GLY A 236 -16.48 -7.97 -9.84
C GLY A 236 -15.84 -7.77 -11.21
N SER A 237 -14.55 -7.46 -11.27
CA SER A 237 -13.83 -7.30 -12.54
C SER A 237 -13.81 -8.59 -13.37
N ALA A 238 -13.68 -9.75 -12.73
CA ALA A 238 -13.68 -11.04 -13.42
C ALA A 238 -15.05 -11.39 -14.01
N LEU A 239 -16.14 -11.07 -13.30
CA LEU A 239 -17.51 -11.30 -13.77
C LEU A 239 -17.95 -10.30 -14.86
N TYR A 240 -17.37 -9.10 -14.90
CA TYR A 240 -17.69 -8.07 -15.90
C TYR A 240 -17.10 -8.29 -17.31
N THR A 241 -16.39 -9.40 -17.53
CA THR A 241 -15.72 -9.71 -18.80
C THR A 241 -16.68 -10.01 -19.97
N GLU A 242 -17.98 -10.25 -19.72
CA GLU A 242 -18.98 -10.39 -20.81
C GLU A 242 -19.35 -9.06 -21.51
N SER A 243 -18.86 -7.91 -21.01
CA SER A 243 -19.21 -6.56 -21.49
C SER A 243 -18.34 -6.02 -22.65
N GLU A 244 -17.32 -6.76 -23.11
CA GLU A 244 -16.38 -6.22 -24.13
C GLU A 244 -17.06 -5.86 -25.46
N LYS A 245 -18.06 -6.66 -25.87
CA LYS A 245 -18.75 -6.44 -27.15
C LYS A 245 -19.60 -5.18 -27.13
N ASP A 246 -20.24 -4.88 -26.01
CA ASP A 246 -21.05 -3.65 -25.85
C ASP A 246 -20.18 -2.40 -25.96
N LYS A 247 -18.93 -2.48 -25.45
CA LYS A 247 -17.95 -1.39 -25.54
C LYS A 247 -17.45 -1.19 -26.98
N ARG A 248 -17.25 -2.28 -27.73
CA ARG A 248 -16.93 -2.18 -29.17
C ARG A 248 -18.08 -1.58 -29.98
N VAL A 249 -19.35 -1.83 -29.60
CA VAL A 249 -20.50 -1.15 -30.25
C VAL A 249 -20.42 0.36 -30.03
N MET A 250 -20.14 0.83 -28.81
CA MET A 250 -19.96 2.27 -28.54
C MET A 250 -18.79 2.87 -29.34
N ALA A 251 -17.69 2.12 -29.46
CA ALA A 251 -16.46 2.58 -30.10
C ALA A 251 -16.46 2.52 -31.64
N LEU A 252 -17.36 1.74 -32.26
CA LEU A 252 -17.37 1.52 -33.72
C LEU A 252 -18.68 1.94 -34.40
N CYS A 253 -19.80 2.00 -33.68
CA CYS A 253 -21.09 2.39 -34.25
C CYS A 253 -21.29 3.91 -34.17
N HIS A 254 -20.54 4.69 -34.95
CA HIS A 254 -20.65 6.16 -35.02
C HIS A 254 -20.10 6.71 -36.35
N THR A 255 -20.32 8.00 -36.60
CA THR A 255 -19.71 8.75 -37.72
C THR A 255 -18.57 9.66 -37.29
N GLY A 256 -18.33 9.80 -35.98
CA GLY A 256 -17.24 10.61 -35.43
C GLY A 256 -15.83 10.33 -35.97
N ILE A 257 -15.03 11.38 -36.03
CA ILE A 257 -13.67 11.43 -36.55
C ILE A 257 -12.72 11.85 -35.41
N PRO A 258 -11.60 11.13 -35.22
CA PRO A 258 -10.58 11.51 -34.25
C PRO A 258 -9.75 12.69 -34.80
N VAL A 259 -9.53 13.69 -33.96
CA VAL A 259 -8.68 14.85 -34.24
C VAL A 259 -7.56 14.89 -33.22
N GLU A 260 -6.32 14.88 -33.72
CA GLU A 260 -5.13 15.03 -32.88
C GLU A 260 -5.04 16.48 -32.38
N ASP A 261 -4.79 16.65 -31.07
CA ASP A 261 -4.59 17.97 -30.47
C ASP A 261 -3.08 18.26 -30.39
N ASP A 262 -2.60 19.22 -31.18
CA ASP A 262 -1.18 19.63 -31.22
C ASP A 262 -0.59 20.05 -29.86
N LYS A 263 -1.44 20.29 -28.84
CA LYS A 263 -1.05 20.81 -27.53
C LYS A 263 -1.13 19.80 -26.39
N SER A 264 -1.70 18.61 -26.61
CA SER A 264 -1.85 17.58 -25.58
C SER A 264 -1.95 16.20 -26.21
N ASP A 265 -1.37 15.17 -25.59
CA ASP A 265 -1.47 13.74 -26.00
C ASP A 265 -2.91 13.16 -25.81
N ARG A 266 -3.93 14.00 -25.93
CA ARG A 266 -5.34 13.67 -25.78
C ARG A 266 -6.03 13.77 -27.13
N LEU A 267 -6.58 12.65 -27.58
CA LEU A 267 -7.44 12.60 -28.76
C LEU A 267 -8.77 13.29 -28.48
N LYS A 268 -9.15 14.22 -29.37
CA LYS A 268 -10.48 14.80 -29.43
C LYS A 268 -11.30 14.09 -30.50
N TYR A 269 -12.62 14.09 -30.33
CA TYR A 269 -13.54 13.50 -31.29
C TYR A 269 -14.52 14.55 -31.79
N GLU A 270 -14.64 14.65 -33.11
CA GLU A 270 -15.63 15.48 -33.79
C GLU A 270 -16.68 14.59 -34.42
N ALA A 271 -17.97 14.84 -34.16
CA ALA A 271 -19.07 14.06 -34.73
C ALA A 271 -20.28 14.95 -35.03
N GLU A 272 -21.23 14.43 -35.81
CA GLU A 272 -22.45 15.15 -36.18
C GLU A 272 -23.38 15.41 -34.99
N SER A 273 -23.32 14.56 -33.96
CA SER A 273 -24.11 14.68 -32.75
C SER A 273 -23.24 14.62 -31.49
N PRO A 274 -23.52 15.47 -30.47
CA PRO A 274 -22.79 15.44 -29.20
C PRO A 274 -22.95 14.13 -28.43
N GLU A 275 -24.03 13.38 -28.68
CA GLU A 275 -24.26 12.08 -28.08
C GLU A 275 -23.22 11.05 -28.57
N GLU A 276 -22.84 11.11 -29.85
CA GLU A 276 -21.78 10.24 -30.39
C GLU A 276 -20.42 10.54 -29.79
N VAL A 277 -20.11 11.83 -29.61
CA VAL A 277 -18.88 12.26 -28.94
C VAL A 277 -18.85 11.74 -27.50
N ALA A 278 -19.96 11.79 -26.78
CA ALA A 278 -20.05 11.25 -25.43
C ALA A 278 -19.79 9.74 -25.39
N PHE A 279 -20.33 8.96 -26.34
CA PHE A 279 -20.03 7.52 -26.45
C PHE A 279 -18.56 7.24 -26.76
N LEU A 280 -17.94 8.02 -27.65
CA LEU A 280 -16.52 7.88 -27.99
C LEU A 280 -15.60 8.18 -26.81
N ILE A 281 -15.92 9.24 -26.05
CA ILE A 281 -15.19 9.57 -24.81
C ILE A 281 -15.38 8.46 -23.78
N ALA A 282 -16.61 7.99 -23.58
CA ALA A 282 -16.88 6.89 -22.65
C ALA A 282 -16.12 5.62 -23.05
N ALA A 283 -16.15 5.23 -24.33
CA ALA A 283 -15.41 4.07 -24.83
C ALA A 283 -13.90 4.21 -24.58
N HIS A 284 -13.33 5.40 -24.81
CA HIS A 284 -11.92 5.69 -24.54
C HIS A 284 -11.58 5.52 -23.05
N GLU A 285 -12.40 6.04 -22.14
CA GLU A 285 -12.23 5.86 -20.69
C GLU A 285 -12.34 4.40 -20.26
N PHE A 286 -13.14 3.59 -20.97
CA PHE A 286 -13.22 2.13 -20.76
C PHE A 286 -12.07 1.34 -21.41
N GLY A 287 -11.08 2.02 -22.01
CA GLY A 287 -9.91 1.38 -22.61
C GLY A 287 -10.08 0.99 -24.08
N PHE A 288 -11.15 1.43 -24.74
CA PHE A 288 -11.42 1.22 -26.17
C PHE A 288 -11.24 2.56 -26.91
N LYS A 289 -9.99 2.86 -27.24
CA LYS A 289 -9.58 4.14 -27.82
C LYS A 289 -9.73 4.11 -29.35
N PHE A 290 -10.65 4.89 -29.89
CA PHE A 290 -10.82 5.03 -31.32
C PHE A 290 -9.71 5.92 -31.90
N CYS A 291 -8.87 5.37 -32.77
CA CYS A 291 -7.65 6.06 -33.21
C CYS A 291 -7.79 6.71 -34.58
N GLU A 292 -8.32 5.98 -35.56
CA GLU A 292 -8.29 6.41 -36.95
C GLU A 292 -9.57 5.97 -37.67
N ARG A 293 -10.03 6.82 -38.60
CA ARG A 293 -11.16 6.54 -39.48
C ARG A 293 -10.83 6.90 -40.92
N THR A 294 -11.02 5.96 -41.82
CA THR A 294 -11.02 6.17 -43.26
C THR A 294 -12.37 5.76 -43.84
N GLN A 295 -12.55 5.84 -45.16
CA GLN A 295 -13.80 5.42 -45.82
C GLN A 295 -14.07 3.91 -45.72
N SER A 296 -13.03 3.10 -45.49
CA SER A 296 -13.11 1.63 -45.52
C SER A 296 -12.48 0.94 -44.33
N ILE A 297 -11.74 1.66 -43.47
CA ILE A 297 -11.01 1.12 -42.33
C ILE A 297 -11.24 2.00 -41.10
N MET A 298 -11.42 1.35 -39.96
CA MET A 298 -11.56 1.92 -38.63
C MET A 298 -10.52 1.27 -37.72
N VAL A 299 -9.74 2.06 -36.98
CA VAL A 299 -8.69 1.53 -36.10
C VAL A 299 -9.05 1.76 -34.64
N LEU A 300 -9.12 0.68 -33.88
CA LEU A 300 -9.45 0.69 -32.46
C LEU A 300 -8.26 0.17 -31.65
N GLN A 301 -7.82 0.94 -30.66
CA GLN A 301 -6.82 0.51 -29.70
C GLN A 301 -7.53 0.00 -28.43
N GLU A 302 -7.34 -1.28 -28.11
CA GLU A 302 -7.95 -1.93 -26.95
C GLU A 302 -6.96 -2.86 -26.23
N LEU A 303 -7.24 -3.18 -24.97
CA LEU A 303 -6.48 -4.16 -24.21
C LEU A 303 -6.87 -5.57 -24.68
N ASP A 304 -5.93 -6.34 -25.20
CA ASP A 304 -6.19 -7.72 -25.57
C ASP A 304 -6.24 -8.60 -24.31
N PRO A 305 -7.36 -9.29 -24.01
CA PRO A 305 -7.49 -10.11 -22.81
C PRO A 305 -6.51 -11.28 -22.77
N SER A 306 -6.12 -11.77 -23.94
CA SER A 306 -5.25 -12.94 -24.07
C SER A 306 -3.78 -12.61 -23.82
N SER A 307 -3.30 -11.49 -24.38
CA SER A 307 -1.91 -11.05 -24.22
C SER A 307 -1.69 -10.08 -23.06
N GLY A 308 -2.75 -9.45 -22.54
CA GLY A 308 -2.67 -8.42 -21.50
C GLY A 308 -1.99 -7.13 -21.97
N LEU A 309 -1.78 -6.98 -23.27
CA LEU A 309 -1.13 -5.82 -23.89
C LEU A 309 -2.16 -5.01 -24.68
N VAL A 310 -1.90 -3.71 -24.77
CA VAL A 310 -2.71 -2.82 -25.60
C VAL A 310 -2.34 -3.06 -27.07
N VAL A 311 -3.33 -3.46 -27.86
CA VAL A 311 -3.18 -3.76 -29.29
C VAL A 311 -4.03 -2.79 -30.12
N LYS A 312 -3.56 -2.46 -31.33
CA LYS A 312 -4.38 -1.80 -32.34
C LYS A 312 -5.05 -2.88 -33.20
N ARG A 313 -6.36 -2.82 -33.32
CA ARG A 313 -7.17 -3.69 -34.19
C ARG A 313 -7.75 -2.89 -35.33
N GLU A 314 -7.61 -3.43 -36.53
CA GLU A 314 -8.19 -2.86 -37.74
C GLU A 314 -9.55 -3.52 -38.06
N TYR A 315 -10.56 -2.68 -38.25
CA TYR A 315 -11.90 -3.08 -38.67
C TYR A 315 -12.18 -2.53 -40.06
N LYS A 316 -12.48 -3.41 -41.01
CA LYS A 316 -12.92 -3.01 -42.34
C LYS A 316 -14.38 -2.60 -42.29
N LEU A 317 -14.67 -1.34 -42.58
CA LEU A 317 -16.02 -0.82 -42.70
C LEU A 317 -16.66 -1.32 -44.01
N LEU A 318 -17.67 -2.17 -43.89
CA LEU A 318 -18.36 -2.78 -45.02
C LEU A 318 -19.56 -1.92 -45.46
N ASN A 319 -20.44 -1.58 -44.52
CA ASN A 319 -21.58 -0.70 -44.76
C ASN A 319 -21.87 0.17 -43.54
N LEU A 320 -22.21 1.43 -43.79
CA LEU A 320 -22.74 2.36 -42.81
C LEU A 320 -24.22 2.63 -43.14
N LEU A 321 -25.09 2.35 -42.18
CA LEU A 321 -26.53 2.64 -42.25
C LEU A 321 -26.81 3.79 -41.29
N GLU A 322 -26.75 5.01 -41.82
CA GLU A 322 -26.89 6.26 -41.07
C GLU A 322 -28.22 6.35 -40.31
N PHE A 323 -28.20 7.18 -39.27
CA PHE A 323 -29.40 7.51 -38.52
C PHE A 323 -30.39 8.28 -39.41
N ASN A 324 -31.66 7.91 -39.34
CA ASN A 324 -32.76 8.65 -39.94
C ASN A 324 -33.93 8.69 -38.94
N SER A 325 -34.67 9.79 -38.89
CA SER A 325 -35.89 9.98 -38.09
C SER A 325 -36.92 8.87 -38.29
N SER A 326 -37.03 8.30 -39.49
CA SER A 326 -37.92 7.16 -39.76
C SER A 326 -37.41 5.86 -39.12
N ARG A 327 -36.10 5.59 -39.22
CA ARG A 327 -35.48 4.36 -38.70
C ARG A 327 -35.24 4.40 -37.18
N LYS A 328 -35.02 5.59 -36.61
CA LYS A 328 -34.65 5.86 -35.20
C LYS A 328 -33.49 4.99 -34.67
N ARG A 329 -32.60 4.55 -35.57
CA ARG A 329 -31.42 3.75 -35.26
C ARG A 329 -30.31 4.02 -36.28
N MET A 330 -29.07 3.82 -35.86
CA MET A 330 -27.88 3.76 -36.70
C MET A 330 -27.33 2.32 -36.67
N SER A 331 -26.72 1.87 -37.76
CA SER A 331 -26.02 0.59 -37.76
C SER A 331 -24.75 0.64 -38.60
N VAL A 332 -23.77 -0.15 -38.20
CA VAL A 332 -22.48 -0.29 -38.87
C VAL A 332 -22.19 -1.77 -39.06
N ILE A 333 -21.83 -2.17 -40.27
CA ILE A 333 -21.35 -3.50 -40.58
C ILE A 333 -19.84 -3.43 -40.77
N VAL A 334 -19.11 -4.19 -39.96
CA VAL A 334 -17.64 -4.25 -40.00
C VAL A 334 -17.15 -5.68 -40.11
N SER A 335 -15.96 -5.85 -40.68
CA SER A 335 -15.21 -7.11 -40.66
C SER A 335 -13.93 -6.92 -39.84
N ASN A 336 -13.64 -7.85 -38.93
CA ASN A 336 -12.40 -7.86 -38.17
C ASN A 336 -11.23 -8.48 -38.96
N GLU A 337 -10.04 -8.47 -38.38
CA GLU A 337 -8.82 -9.08 -38.93
C GLU A 337 -8.96 -10.60 -39.15
N ASP A 338 -9.79 -11.27 -38.36
CA ASP A 338 -10.08 -12.71 -38.47
C ASP A 338 -11.07 -13.04 -39.59
N GLY A 339 -11.64 -12.03 -40.26
CA GLY A 339 -12.64 -12.18 -41.32
C GLY A 339 -14.07 -12.45 -40.83
N GLU A 340 -14.32 -12.38 -39.51
CA GLU A 340 -15.68 -12.38 -38.96
C GLU A 340 -16.37 -11.05 -39.26
N ILE A 341 -17.67 -11.12 -39.56
CA ILE A 341 -18.50 -9.96 -39.88
C ILE A 341 -19.46 -9.69 -38.73
N PHE A 342 -19.50 -8.44 -38.27
CA PHE A 342 -20.37 -7.97 -37.20
C PHE A 342 -21.25 -6.83 -37.69
N LEU A 343 -22.53 -6.90 -37.33
CA LEU A 343 -23.48 -5.80 -37.39
C LEU A 343 -23.61 -5.22 -35.99
N PHE A 344 -23.25 -3.96 -35.84
CA PHE A 344 -23.45 -3.17 -34.64
C PHE A 344 -24.60 -2.20 -34.85
N CYS A 345 -25.48 -2.06 -33.87
CA CYS A 345 -26.69 -1.27 -33.96
C CYS A 345 -26.90 -0.47 -32.67
N LYS A 346 -27.29 0.80 -32.81
CA LYS A 346 -27.68 1.66 -31.70
C LYS A 346 -28.95 2.43 -32.05
N GLY A 347 -29.91 2.52 -31.14
CA GLY A 347 -31.15 3.25 -31.40
C GLY A 347 -32.15 3.22 -30.27
N ALA A 348 -33.36 3.71 -30.55
CA ALA A 348 -34.47 3.70 -29.61
C ALA A 348 -34.83 2.27 -29.17
N ASP A 349 -35.23 2.14 -27.91
CA ASP A 349 -35.59 0.88 -27.27
C ASP A 349 -36.73 0.15 -28.00
N GLU A 350 -37.81 0.85 -28.34
CA GLU A 350 -38.94 0.30 -29.11
C GLU A 350 -38.46 -0.35 -30.43
N VAL A 351 -37.54 0.30 -31.15
CA VAL A 351 -37.07 -0.16 -32.45
C VAL A 351 -36.13 -1.36 -32.33
N ILE A 352 -35.22 -1.31 -31.36
CA ILE A 352 -34.20 -2.35 -31.18
C ILE A 352 -34.83 -3.62 -30.57
N PHE A 353 -35.70 -3.50 -29.57
CA PHE A 353 -36.31 -4.64 -28.90
C PHE A 353 -37.24 -5.47 -29.79
N GLU A 354 -37.89 -4.85 -30.78
CA GLU A 354 -38.66 -5.58 -31.79
C GLU A 354 -37.77 -6.47 -32.68
N ARG A 355 -36.49 -6.11 -32.85
CA ARG A 355 -35.55 -6.74 -33.79
C ARG A 355 -34.59 -7.72 -33.13
N LEU A 356 -34.71 -7.92 -31.81
CA LEU A 356 -33.94 -8.93 -31.10
C LEU A 356 -34.40 -10.34 -31.49
N ALA A 357 -33.44 -11.22 -31.72
CA ALA A 357 -33.71 -12.66 -31.90
C ALA A 357 -34.29 -13.25 -30.61
N ASP A 358 -35.11 -14.29 -30.71
CA ASP A 358 -35.79 -14.90 -29.56
C ASP A 358 -34.80 -15.38 -28.48
N ASN A 359 -33.65 -15.93 -28.89
CA ASN A 359 -32.56 -16.34 -28.01
C ASN A 359 -31.69 -15.17 -27.49
N GLY A 360 -31.88 -13.97 -28.03
CA GLY A 360 -31.16 -12.74 -27.66
C GLY A 360 -31.91 -11.87 -26.65
N ARG A 361 -33.09 -12.30 -26.18
CA ARG A 361 -33.96 -11.52 -25.28
C ARG A 361 -33.66 -11.72 -23.79
N THR A 362 -32.63 -12.49 -23.43
CA THR A 362 -32.27 -12.82 -22.03
C THR A 362 -32.19 -11.61 -21.12
N TYR A 363 -31.61 -10.51 -21.59
CA TYR A 363 -31.43 -9.29 -20.80
C TYR A 363 -32.53 -8.24 -21.03
N GLN A 364 -33.49 -8.48 -21.94
CA GLN A 364 -34.47 -7.48 -22.38
C GLN A 364 -35.24 -6.89 -21.19
N GLN A 365 -35.79 -7.73 -20.31
CA GLN A 365 -36.60 -7.27 -19.18
C GLN A 365 -35.81 -6.42 -18.18
N ALA A 366 -34.58 -6.83 -17.86
CA ALA A 366 -33.70 -6.08 -16.95
C ALA A 366 -33.29 -4.73 -17.58
N THR A 367 -32.94 -4.73 -18.88
CA THR A 367 -32.61 -3.51 -19.61
C THR A 367 -33.81 -2.56 -19.68
N THR A 368 -35.03 -3.05 -19.92
CA THR A 368 -36.25 -2.22 -19.91
C THR A 368 -36.45 -1.51 -18.57
N MET A 369 -36.23 -2.21 -17.46
CA MET A 369 -36.32 -1.61 -16.12
C MET A 369 -35.26 -0.53 -15.88
N HIS A 370 -34.02 -0.75 -16.33
CA HIS A 370 -32.97 0.27 -16.21
C HIS A 370 -33.25 1.50 -17.10
N LEU A 371 -33.76 1.28 -18.31
CA LEU A 371 -34.14 2.36 -19.21
C LEU A 371 -35.23 3.25 -18.62
N SER A 372 -36.25 2.67 -17.96
CA SER A 372 -37.29 3.47 -17.29
C SER A 372 -36.71 4.30 -16.15
N ASN A 373 -35.85 3.71 -15.31
CA ASN A 373 -35.23 4.42 -14.19
C ASN A 373 -34.36 5.59 -14.69
N TYR A 374 -33.55 5.37 -15.74
CA TYR A 374 -32.73 6.43 -16.33
C TYR A 374 -33.58 7.54 -16.96
N ALA A 375 -34.70 7.18 -17.59
CA ALA A 375 -35.63 8.17 -18.12
C ALA A 375 -36.31 8.99 -17.02
N GLU A 376 -36.66 8.37 -15.88
CA GLU A 376 -37.19 9.06 -14.69
C GLU A 376 -36.18 10.07 -14.11
N ASP A 377 -34.89 9.74 -14.14
CA ASP A 377 -33.78 10.63 -13.75
C ASP A 377 -33.49 11.73 -14.81
N GLY A 378 -34.22 11.76 -15.93
CA GLY A 378 -34.05 12.73 -17.00
C GLY A 378 -32.84 12.48 -17.91
N LEU A 379 -32.26 11.28 -17.87
CA LEU A 379 -31.16 10.89 -18.74
C LEU A 379 -31.68 10.47 -20.13
N ARG A 380 -30.92 10.82 -21.17
CA ARG A 380 -31.17 10.29 -22.51
C ARG A 380 -30.68 8.85 -22.58
N THR A 381 -31.56 7.96 -23.03
CA THR A 381 -31.29 6.52 -23.11
C THR A 381 -31.24 6.06 -24.56
N MET A 382 -30.42 5.05 -24.83
CA MET A 382 -30.33 4.38 -26.13
C MET A 382 -29.97 2.92 -25.90
N VAL A 383 -30.47 2.03 -26.75
CA VAL A 383 -30.19 0.59 -26.69
C VAL A 383 -29.13 0.24 -27.73
N LEU A 384 -28.16 -0.57 -27.28
CA LEU A 384 -27.10 -1.12 -28.12
C LEU A 384 -27.40 -2.60 -28.38
N ALA A 385 -27.14 -3.05 -29.60
CA ALA A 385 -27.27 -4.44 -30.00
C ALA A 385 -26.20 -4.81 -31.02
N TYR A 386 -25.86 -6.10 -31.07
CA TYR A 386 -24.97 -6.63 -32.08
C TYR A 386 -25.44 -7.99 -32.60
N LYS A 387 -25.03 -8.33 -33.83
CA LYS A 387 -25.22 -9.65 -34.44
C LYS A 387 -23.97 -10.03 -35.21
N ARG A 388 -23.51 -11.27 -35.07
CA ARG A 388 -22.51 -11.85 -35.97
C ARG A 388 -23.22 -12.36 -37.23
N ILE A 389 -22.71 -12.00 -38.40
CA ILE A 389 -23.30 -12.32 -39.70
C ILE A 389 -22.38 -13.29 -40.43
N GLY A 390 -22.95 -14.31 -41.08
CA GLY A 390 -22.18 -15.21 -41.95
C GLY A 390 -21.81 -14.53 -43.27
N LEU A 391 -20.66 -14.89 -43.85
CA LEU A 391 -20.20 -14.28 -45.12
C LEU A 391 -21.25 -14.37 -46.24
N SER A 392 -21.89 -15.53 -46.42
CA SER A 392 -22.93 -15.73 -47.44
C SER A 392 -24.21 -14.93 -47.16
N GLU A 393 -24.61 -14.78 -45.90
CA GLU A 393 -25.75 -13.95 -45.48
C GLU A 393 -25.47 -12.47 -45.80
N TYR A 394 -24.26 -12.00 -45.49
CA TYR A 394 -23.83 -10.64 -45.80
C TYR A 394 -23.78 -10.37 -47.31
N GLU A 395 -23.18 -11.27 -48.10
CA GLU A 395 -23.08 -11.09 -49.56
C GLU A 395 -24.46 -11.03 -50.23
N HIS A 396 -25.38 -11.91 -49.81
CA HIS A 396 -26.76 -11.90 -50.29
C HIS A 396 -27.46 -10.58 -49.95
N TRP A 397 -27.37 -10.15 -48.69
CA TRP A 397 -27.93 -8.90 -48.23
C TRP A 397 -27.34 -7.68 -48.97
N ASN A 398 -26.01 -7.62 -49.11
CA ASN A 398 -25.32 -6.51 -49.74
C ASN A 398 -25.67 -6.41 -51.24
N SER A 399 -25.87 -7.53 -51.92
CA SER A 399 -26.37 -7.52 -53.30
C SER A 399 -27.76 -6.87 -53.41
N MET A 400 -28.67 -7.16 -52.47
CA MET A 400 -29.99 -6.51 -52.43
C MET A 400 -29.87 -5.03 -52.07
N PHE A 401 -29.03 -4.70 -51.09
CA PHE A 401 -28.82 -3.33 -50.64
C PHE A 401 -28.22 -2.43 -51.73
N ILE A 402 -27.20 -2.90 -52.46
CA ILE A 402 -26.62 -2.16 -53.59
C ILE A 402 -27.66 -1.96 -54.69
N LYS A 403 -28.46 -2.99 -54.99
CA LYS A 403 -29.53 -2.91 -55.98
C LYS A 403 -30.55 -1.83 -55.60
N ALA A 404 -31.00 -1.81 -54.33
CA ALA A 404 -31.90 -0.78 -53.81
C ALA A 404 -31.26 0.62 -53.86
N LYS A 405 -30.00 0.76 -53.46
CA LYS A 405 -29.27 2.05 -53.48
C LYS A 405 -29.10 2.63 -54.89
N SER A 406 -29.02 1.77 -55.90
CA SER A 406 -28.87 2.17 -57.32
C SER A 406 -30.18 2.58 -58.01
N MET A 407 -31.34 2.37 -57.39
CA MET A 407 -32.63 2.78 -57.96
C MET A 407 -32.84 4.29 -57.82
N ILE A 408 -33.44 4.92 -58.84
CA ILE A 408 -33.70 6.38 -58.92
C ILE A 408 -35.21 6.67 -58.73
N SER A 409 -36.00 5.71 -58.24
CA SER A 409 -37.45 5.86 -58.02
C SER A 409 -37.79 6.38 -56.62
N SER A 410 -39.02 6.86 -56.43
CA SER A 410 -39.61 7.23 -55.13
C SER A 410 -39.67 6.05 -54.14
N GLU A 411 -39.58 4.81 -54.63
CA GLU A 411 -39.56 3.58 -53.83
C GLU A 411 -38.17 3.28 -53.23
N ARG A 412 -37.14 4.05 -53.59
CA ARG A 412 -35.77 3.84 -53.08
C ARG A 412 -35.70 3.85 -51.56
N GLU A 413 -36.35 4.81 -50.91
CA GLU A 413 -36.29 4.94 -49.44
C GLU A 413 -36.99 3.75 -48.76
N GLU A 414 -38.14 3.31 -49.27
CA GLU A 414 -38.87 2.15 -48.76
C GLU A 414 -38.10 0.84 -48.97
N LEU A 415 -37.47 0.66 -50.13
CA LEU A 415 -36.63 -0.51 -50.42
C LEU A 415 -35.36 -0.54 -49.55
N LEU A 416 -34.77 0.63 -49.29
CA LEU A 416 -33.65 0.74 -48.36
C LEU A 416 -34.10 0.43 -46.92
N GLU A 417 -35.27 0.90 -46.50
CA GLU A 417 -35.81 0.59 -45.18
C GLU A 417 -36.09 -0.91 -45.00
N ASN A 418 -36.73 -1.54 -45.98
CA ASN A 418 -37.01 -2.99 -45.99
C ASN A 418 -35.72 -3.83 -45.97
N ALA A 419 -34.63 -3.30 -46.53
CA ALA A 419 -33.33 -3.93 -46.50
C ALA A 419 -32.51 -3.58 -45.23
N SER A 420 -32.98 -2.77 -44.28
CA SER A 420 -32.15 -2.14 -43.23
C SER A 420 -32.41 -2.53 -41.78
#